data_AF-A0A4Y7SHG1-F1
#
_entry.id   AF-A0A4Y7SHG1-F1
#
_cell.length_a   1.000
_cell.length_b   1.000
_cell.length_c   1.000
_cell.angle_alpha   90.00
_cell.angle_beta   90.00
_cell.angle_gamma   90.00
#
_symmetry.space_group_name_H-M   'P 1'
#
loop_
_entity.id
_entity.type
_entity.pdbx_description
1 polymer ?
#
loop_
_entity_poly.entity_id
_entity_poly.type
_entity_poly.pdbx_seq_one_letter_code
_entity_poly.pdbx_strand_id
1 'polypeptide(L)'
;MPEKNEELVRRPVLNLRTILYAIAFVLIFSLTCVELGLVSEQLHKYGDDYSNYGSKQYKHILGLLLFSVIVSLLVMLSHPFVGVPFITVCSLILAVFFGTAAGVIWQNTGLFWKGTGCRPAESIPENWRPFARECGRVVTIQAVAWSLFGLYILLFVGTLIHKLKIRARPTPEGFYYNV
;
A
#
# COMPACT_ATOMS: atom_id res chain seq x y z
N MET A 1 -6.84 -25.23 -45.69
CA MET A 1 -5.91 -24.11 -45.48
C MET A 1 -5.89 -23.81 -43.99
N PRO A 2 -4.82 -24.12 -43.25
CA PRO A 2 -4.76 -23.80 -41.83
C PRO A 2 -4.54 -22.29 -41.65
N GLU A 3 -5.46 -21.67 -40.94
CA GLU A 3 -5.44 -20.29 -40.46
C GLU A 3 -4.17 -20.08 -39.63
N LYS A 4 -3.29 -19.22 -40.14
CA LYS A 4 -2.03 -18.87 -39.47
C LYS A 4 -2.42 -18.02 -38.25
N ASN A 5 -2.53 -18.65 -37.09
CA ASN A 5 -2.57 -17.94 -35.81
C ASN A 5 -1.26 -17.18 -35.69
N GLU A 6 -1.23 -15.93 -36.15
CA GLU A 6 -0.17 -14.99 -35.80
C GLU A 6 -0.24 -14.80 -34.29
N GLU A 7 0.57 -15.55 -33.57
CA GLU A 7 0.91 -15.22 -32.19
C GLU A 7 1.42 -13.78 -32.22
N LEU A 8 0.58 -12.87 -31.79
CA LEU A 8 0.88 -11.45 -31.65
C LEU A 8 1.96 -11.35 -30.57
N VAL A 9 3.24 -11.49 -30.99
CA VAL A 9 4.40 -11.40 -30.11
C VAL A 9 4.37 -9.99 -29.53
N ARG A 10 3.80 -9.85 -28.32
CA ARG A 10 3.77 -8.61 -27.56
C ARG A 10 5.21 -8.28 -27.19
N ARG A 11 5.90 -7.52 -28.03
CA ARG A 11 7.23 -7.00 -27.71
C ARG A 11 7.08 -6.06 -26.50
N PRO A 12 7.90 -6.22 -25.45
CA PRO A 12 7.90 -5.27 -24.35
C PRO A 12 8.35 -3.92 -24.89
N VAL A 13 7.41 -2.97 -24.99
CA VAL A 13 7.74 -1.60 -25.37
C VAL A 13 8.21 -0.89 -24.10
N LEU A 14 9.51 -0.60 -24.05
CA LEU A 14 10.15 0.17 -22.99
C LEU A 14 9.78 1.65 -23.14
N ASN A 15 8.56 1.98 -22.73
CA ASN A 15 8.10 3.35 -22.56
C ASN A 15 8.20 3.75 -21.08
N LEU A 16 8.36 5.05 -20.80
CA LEU A 16 8.39 5.60 -19.44
C LEU A 16 7.23 5.09 -18.57
N ARG A 17 6.03 4.96 -19.16
CA ARG A 17 4.85 4.41 -18.48
C ARG A 17 5.09 2.98 -18.02
N THR A 18 5.63 2.12 -18.89
CA THR A 18 5.94 0.71 -18.57
C THR A 18 6.94 0.62 -17.42
N ILE A 19 7.96 1.48 -17.41
CA ILE A 19 8.98 1.53 -16.36
C ILE A 19 8.35 1.98 -15.02
N LEU A 20 7.55 3.05 -15.03
CA LEU A 20 6.88 3.54 -13.81
C LEU A 20 5.92 2.50 -13.23
N TYR A 21 5.16 1.79 -14.08
CA TYR A 21 4.34 0.68 -13.63
C TYR A 21 5.20 -0.44 -13.01
N ALA A 22 6.26 -0.88 -13.69
CA ALA A 22 7.14 -1.93 -13.16
C ALA A 22 7.73 -1.55 -11.80
N ILE A 23 8.22 -0.32 -11.63
CA ILE A 23 8.70 0.20 -10.35
C ILE A 23 7.60 0.18 -9.29
N ALA A 24 6.40 0.68 -9.62
CA ALA A 24 5.28 0.71 -8.68
C ALA A 24 4.89 -0.71 -8.22
N PHE A 25 4.78 -1.67 -9.14
CA PHE A 25 4.45 -3.06 -8.82
C PHE A 25 5.54 -3.72 -7.96
N VAL A 26 6.83 -3.53 -8.28
CA VAL A 26 7.93 -4.07 -7.47
C VAL A 26 7.92 -3.47 -6.07
N LEU A 27 7.75 -2.14 -5.95
CA LEU A 27 7.68 -1.48 -4.64
C LEU A 27 6.50 -1.95 -3.81
N ILE A 28 5.30 -2.05 -4.41
CA ILE A 28 4.11 -2.58 -3.75
C ILE A 28 4.38 -4.00 -3.27
N PHE A 29 4.95 -4.88 -4.10
CA PHE A 29 5.27 -6.25 -3.72
C PHE A 29 6.23 -6.30 -2.53
N SER A 30 7.37 -5.61 -2.63
CA SER A 30 8.39 -5.62 -1.58
C SER A 30 7.86 -5.09 -0.25
N LEU A 31 7.13 -3.96 -0.28
CA LEU A 31 6.55 -3.39 0.95
C LEU A 31 5.45 -4.26 1.53
N THR A 32 4.65 -4.94 0.69
CA THR A 32 3.62 -5.86 1.17
C THR A 32 4.23 -7.08 1.86
N CYS A 33 5.35 -7.61 1.34
CA CYS A 33 6.09 -8.68 2.00
C CYS A 33 6.70 -8.23 3.34
N VAL A 34 7.24 -7.01 3.41
CA VAL A 34 7.73 -6.43 4.67
C VAL A 34 6.59 -6.30 5.68
N GLU A 35 5.45 -5.74 5.27
CA GLU A 35 4.29 -5.55 6.13
C GLU A 35 3.73 -6.89 6.64
N LEU A 36 3.67 -7.91 5.79
CA LEU A 36 3.28 -9.27 6.18
C LEU A 36 4.21 -9.82 7.27
N GLY A 37 5.52 -9.65 7.12
CA GLY A 37 6.49 -10.08 8.13
C GLY A 37 6.28 -9.37 9.47
N LEU A 38 6.15 -8.05 9.46
CA LEU A 38 6.01 -7.25 10.68
C LEU A 38 4.69 -7.53 11.41
N VAL A 39 3.58 -7.60 10.66
CA VAL A 39 2.24 -7.82 11.22
C VAL A 39 2.09 -9.27 11.72
N SER A 40 2.61 -10.25 10.98
CA SER A 40 2.56 -11.66 11.42
C SER A 40 3.36 -11.88 12.70
N GLU A 41 4.53 -11.25 12.84
CA GLU A 41 5.33 -11.34 14.06
C GLU A 41 4.57 -10.77 15.27
N GLN A 42 3.92 -9.62 15.13
CA GLN A 42 3.10 -9.03 16.21
C GLN A 42 1.96 -9.96 16.62
N LEU A 43 1.21 -10.49 15.64
CA LEU A 43 0.07 -11.36 15.91
C LEU A 43 0.49 -12.69 16.55
N HIS A 44 1.61 -13.29 16.10
CA HIS A 44 2.14 -14.51 16.71
C HIS A 44 2.68 -14.28 18.12
N LYS A 45 3.27 -13.11 18.39
CA LYS A 45 3.83 -12.79 19.71
C LYS A 45 2.76 -12.55 20.77
N TYR A 46 1.73 -11.78 20.43
CA TYR A 46 0.70 -11.36 21.39
C TYR A 46 -0.56 -12.26 21.38
N GLY A 47 -0.68 -13.15 20.39
CA GLY A 47 -1.77 -14.13 20.32
C GLY A 47 -3.15 -13.51 20.13
N ASP A 48 -4.20 -14.24 20.55
CA ASP A 48 -5.59 -13.84 20.33
C ASP A 48 -6.25 -13.12 21.52
N ASP A 49 -5.56 -12.94 22.66
CA ASP A 49 -6.16 -12.19 23.76
C ASP A 49 -6.07 -10.67 23.50
N TYR A 50 -7.17 -9.95 23.70
CA TYR A 50 -7.21 -8.48 23.59
C TYR A 50 -6.41 -7.79 24.69
N SER A 51 -6.22 -8.43 25.84
CA SER A 51 -5.45 -7.86 26.97
C SER A 51 -3.97 -7.65 26.63
N ASN A 52 -3.45 -8.40 25.65
CA ASN A 52 -2.06 -8.36 25.21
C ASN A 52 -1.74 -7.18 24.27
N TYR A 53 -2.75 -6.44 23.82
CA TYR A 53 -2.61 -5.31 22.90
C TYR A 53 -2.86 -3.98 23.60
N GLY A 54 -2.14 -2.94 23.19
CA GLY A 54 -2.31 -1.59 23.76
C GLY A 54 -3.73 -1.03 23.61
N SER A 55 -4.46 -1.43 22.57
CA SER A 55 -5.89 -1.14 22.44
C SER A 55 -6.61 -2.19 21.60
N LYS A 56 -7.93 -2.34 21.79
CA LYS A 56 -8.76 -3.21 20.93
C LYS A 56 -8.72 -2.77 19.46
N GLN A 57 -8.66 -1.46 19.22
CA GLN A 57 -8.51 -0.89 17.89
C GLN A 57 -7.21 -1.35 17.23
N TYR A 58 -6.09 -1.34 17.97
CA TYR A 58 -4.81 -1.78 17.46
C TYR A 58 -4.83 -3.25 16.99
N LYS A 59 -5.42 -4.16 17.78
CA LYS A 59 -5.59 -5.57 17.36
C LYS A 59 -6.41 -5.70 16.08
N HIS A 60 -7.56 -5.01 15.98
CA HIS A 60 -8.38 -5.05 14.77
C HIS A 60 -7.67 -4.49 13.55
N ILE A 61 -6.86 -3.44 13.72
CA ILE A 61 -6.06 -2.88 12.63
C ILE A 61 -4.94 -3.81 12.19
N LEU A 62 -4.28 -4.53 13.11
CA LEU A 62 -3.34 -5.57 12.72
C LEU A 62 -4.03 -6.67 11.89
N GLY A 63 -5.26 -7.04 12.26
CA GLY A 63 -6.08 -7.95 11.45
C GLY A 63 -6.44 -7.39 10.07
N LEU A 64 -6.83 -6.11 9.99
CA LEU A 64 -7.10 -5.42 8.73
C LEU A 64 -5.86 -5.36 7.84
N LEU A 65 -4.69 -5.07 8.41
CA LEU A 65 -3.42 -5.07 7.70
C LEU A 65 -3.08 -6.47 7.18
N LEU A 66 -3.22 -7.50 8.01
CA LEU A 66 -3.01 -8.89 7.60
C LEU A 66 -3.91 -9.27 6.41
N PHE A 67 -5.19 -8.92 6.48
CA PHE A 67 -6.11 -9.14 5.37
C PHE A 67 -5.69 -8.36 4.12
N SER A 68 -5.33 -7.08 4.28
CA SER A 68 -4.93 -6.19 3.19
C SER A 68 -3.67 -6.66 2.50
N VAL A 69 -2.66 -7.15 3.23
CA VAL A 69 -1.44 -7.71 2.62
C VAL A 69 -1.71 -9.00 1.87
N ILE A 70 -2.58 -9.87 2.37
CA ILE A 70 -2.96 -11.11 1.67
C ILE A 70 -3.68 -10.76 0.37
N VAL A 71 -4.69 -9.88 0.42
CA VAL A 71 -5.43 -9.44 -0.77
C VAL A 71 -4.50 -8.73 -1.76
N SER A 72 -3.61 -7.87 -1.26
CA SER A 72 -2.59 -7.19 -2.05
C SER A 72 -1.71 -8.21 -2.80
N LEU A 73 -1.16 -9.21 -2.13
CA LEU A 73 -0.35 -10.26 -2.77
C LEU A 73 -1.14 -11.04 -3.82
N LEU A 74 -2.40 -11.37 -3.56
CA LEU A 74 -3.27 -12.04 -4.54
C LEU A 74 -3.53 -11.17 -5.78
N VAL A 75 -3.78 -9.87 -5.58
CA VAL A 75 -3.92 -8.91 -6.69
C VAL A 75 -2.61 -8.79 -7.46
N MET A 76 -1.47 -8.74 -6.78
CA MET A 76 -0.14 -8.70 -7.38
C MET A 76 0.19 -9.95 -8.20
N LEU A 77 -0.24 -11.14 -7.76
CA LEU A 77 -0.04 -12.38 -8.53
C LEU A 77 -0.99 -12.49 -9.72
N SER A 78 -2.23 -12.02 -9.56
CA SER A 78 -3.26 -12.08 -10.61
C SER A 78 -3.20 -10.93 -11.61
N HIS A 79 -2.43 -9.87 -11.33
CA HIS A 79 -2.36 -8.66 -12.18
C HIS A 79 -2.11 -8.89 -13.67
N PRO A 80 -1.32 -9.90 -14.12
CA PRO A 80 -1.11 -10.14 -15.55
C PRO A 80 -2.33 -10.72 -16.25
N PHE A 81 -3.22 -11.38 -15.50
CA PHE A 81 -4.36 -12.14 -16.03
C PHE A 81 -5.68 -11.36 -15.96
N VAL A 82 -5.72 -10.27 -15.19
CA VAL A 82 -6.93 -9.47 -14.95
C VAL A 82 -6.94 -8.18 -15.74
N GLY A 83 -8.14 -7.70 -16.07
CA GLY A 83 -8.32 -6.43 -16.75
C GLY A 83 -7.99 -5.24 -15.87
N VAL A 84 -7.57 -4.14 -16.50
CA VAL A 84 -7.31 -2.85 -15.80
C VAL A 84 -8.49 -2.34 -14.93
N PRO A 85 -9.80 -2.53 -15.24
CA PRO A 85 -10.86 -2.08 -14.34
C PRO A 85 -10.82 -2.77 -12.97
N PHE A 86 -10.50 -4.06 -12.95
CA PHE A 86 -10.38 -4.83 -11.72
C PHE A 86 -9.24 -4.29 -10.85
N ILE A 87 -8.07 -4.04 -11.45
CA ILE A 87 -6.94 -3.39 -10.76
C ILE A 87 -7.31 -2.01 -10.22
N THR A 88 -8.11 -1.24 -10.97
CA THR A 88 -8.57 0.10 -10.54
C THR A 88 -9.43 -0.02 -9.27
N VAL A 89 -10.40 -0.94 -9.23
CA VAL A 89 -11.24 -1.13 -8.05
C VAL A 89 -10.45 -1.68 -6.87
N CYS A 90 -9.62 -2.70 -7.09
CA CYS A 90 -8.80 -3.28 -6.03
C CYS A 90 -7.78 -2.29 -5.45
N SER A 91 -7.17 -1.44 -6.28
CA SER A 91 -6.23 -0.42 -5.80
C SER A 91 -6.91 0.62 -4.92
N LEU A 92 -8.15 1.02 -5.22
CA LEU A 92 -8.93 1.90 -4.33
C LEU A 92 -9.23 1.23 -2.99
N ILE A 93 -9.71 -0.02 -3.00
CA ILE A 93 -10.03 -0.77 -1.76
C ILE A 93 -8.78 -0.91 -0.88
N LEU A 94 -7.67 -1.35 -1.48
CA LEU A 94 -6.41 -1.52 -0.77
C LEU A 94 -5.85 -0.19 -0.25
N ALA A 95 -5.96 0.89 -1.03
CA ALA A 95 -5.60 2.23 -0.55
C ALA A 95 -6.40 2.59 0.72
N VAL A 96 -7.74 2.42 0.69
CA VAL A 96 -8.58 2.73 1.85
C VAL A 96 -8.19 1.89 3.06
N PHE A 97 -7.90 0.60 2.90
CA PHE A 97 -7.52 -0.25 4.03
C PHE A 97 -6.16 0.12 4.62
N PHE A 98 -5.12 0.25 3.79
CA PHE A 98 -3.79 0.66 4.27
C PHE A 98 -3.81 2.07 4.88
N GLY A 99 -4.53 3.01 4.27
CA GLY A 99 -4.68 4.37 4.79
C GLY A 99 -5.44 4.41 6.13
N THR A 100 -6.51 3.64 6.25
CA THR A 100 -7.27 3.52 7.51
C THR A 100 -6.41 2.90 8.60
N ALA A 101 -5.69 1.82 8.30
CA ALA A 101 -4.79 1.18 9.24
C ALA A 101 -3.69 2.12 9.73
N ALA A 102 -3.01 2.81 8.80
CA ALA A 102 -1.97 3.76 9.13
C ALA A 102 -2.48 4.94 9.97
N GLY A 103 -3.67 5.45 9.64
CA GLY A 103 -4.32 6.54 10.38
C GLY A 103 -4.72 6.15 11.80
N VAL A 104 -5.30 4.96 11.99
CA VAL A 104 -5.69 4.49 13.32
C VAL A 104 -4.48 4.17 14.19
N ILE A 105 -3.42 3.57 13.65
CA ILE A 105 -2.17 3.38 14.38
C ILE A 105 -1.61 4.74 14.82
N TRP A 106 -1.53 5.70 13.89
CA TRP A 106 -1.07 7.05 14.20
C TRP A 106 -1.91 7.75 15.28
N GLN A 107 -3.24 7.59 15.25
CA GLN A 107 -4.10 8.16 16.28
C GLN A 107 -3.83 7.56 17.66
N ASN A 108 -3.53 6.27 17.73
CA ASN A 108 -3.28 5.56 18.98
C ASN A 108 -1.86 5.78 19.52
N THR A 109 -0.85 5.95 18.66
CA THR A 109 0.57 5.97 19.06
C THR A 109 1.28 7.30 18.80
N GLY A 110 0.75 8.15 17.91
CA GLY A 110 1.39 9.39 17.44
C GLY A 110 1.59 10.47 18.49
N LEU A 111 0.99 10.34 19.68
CA LEU A 111 1.24 11.23 20.82
C LEU A 111 2.59 10.96 21.51
N PHE A 112 3.08 9.71 21.46
CA PHE A 112 4.28 9.30 22.18
C PHE A 112 5.35 8.62 21.30
N TRP A 113 5.00 8.14 20.11
CA TRP A 113 5.94 7.66 19.10
C TRP A 113 5.77 8.47 17.80
N LYS A 114 6.76 9.31 17.48
CA LYS A 114 6.76 10.12 16.24
C LYS A 114 8.07 9.90 15.49
N GLY A 115 7.98 9.43 14.25
CA GLY A 115 9.15 9.15 13.44
C GLY A 115 10.10 8.20 14.18
N THR A 116 11.38 8.54 14.27
CA THR A 116 12.38 7.74 15.00
C THR A 116 12.37 7.93 16.52
N GLY A 117 11.51 8.80 17.05
CA GLY A 117 11.46 9.13 18.47
C GLY A 117 10.67 8.12 19.29
N CYS A 118 11.38 7.16 19.89
CA CYS A 118 10.82 6.26 20.90
C CYS A 118 10.99 6.86 22.30
N ARG A 119 9.87 7.18 22.94
CA ARG A 119 9.87 7.69 24.32
C ARG A 119 10.18 6.58 25.34
N PRO A 120 10.79 6.92 26.49
CA PRO A 120 11.06 5.95 27.55
C PRO A 120 9.75 5.41 28.15
N ALA A 121 9.77 4.17 28.63
CA ALA A 121 8.58 3.41 29.01
C ALA A 121 7.74 4.10 30.11
N GLU A 122 8.40 4.83 31.01
CA GLU A 122 7.76 5.55 32.11
C GLU A 122 6.86 6.70 31.62
N SER A 123 7.14 7.23 30.42
CA SER A 123 6.39 8.34 29.80
C SER A 123 5.27 7.88 28.85
N ILE A 124 5.05 6.57 28.75
CA ILE A 124 4.05 5.95 27.87
C ILE A 124 2.87 5.44 28.71
N PRO A 125 1.63 5.51 28.19
CA PRO A 125 0.45 4.91 28.84
C PRO A 125 0.69 3.43 29.20
N GLU A 126 0.15 2.99 30.34
CA GLU A 126 0.43 1.68 30.94
C GLU A 126 0.16 0.49 30.00
N ASN A 127 -0.93 0.57 29.24
CA ASN A 127 -1.31 -0.39 28.20
C ASN A 127 -0.29 -0.48 27.04
N TRP A 128 0.47 0.58 26.76
CA TRP A 128 1.46 0.62 25.68
C TRP A 128 2.90 0.40 26.15
N ARG A 129 3.15 0.33 27.47
CA ARG A 129 4.49 0.06 28.02
C ARG A 129 5.14 -1.25 27.53
N PRO A 130 4.42 -2.37 27.34
CA PRO A 130 5.01 -3.59 26.81
C PRO A 130 5.64 -3.42 25.42
N PHE A 131 5.12 -2.45 24.66
CA PHE A 131 5.54 -2.12 23.31
C PHE A 131 6.64 -1.04 23.28
N ALA A 132 7.08 -0.50 24.42
CA ALA A 132 8.10 0.55 24.46
C ALA A 132 9.43 0.11 23.83
N ARG A 133 9.81 -1.17 23.99
CA ARG A 133 10.99 -1.78 23.34
C ARG A 133 10.76 -2.12 21.86
N GLU A 134 9.52 -2.08 21.41
CA GLU A 134 9.08 -2.41 20.05
C GLU A 134 8.56 -1.18 19.28
N CYS A 135 8.74 0.01 19.84
CA CYS A 135 8.30 1.25 19.25
C CYS A 135 8.75 1.39 17.79
N GLY A 136 10.02 1.06 17.50
CA GLY A 136 10.55 1.09 16.13
C GLY A 136 9.73 0.24 15.17
N ARG A 137 9.29 -0.94 15.61
CA ARG A 137 8.46 -1.86 14.82
C ARG A 137 7.06 -1.31 14.56
N VAL A 138 6.40 -0.77 15.57
CA VAL A 138 5.06 -0.18 15.42
C VAL A 138 5.10 1.02 14.47
N VAL A 139 6.14 1.85 14.59
CA VAL A 139 6.38 2.96 13.66
C VAL A 139 6.68 2.44 12.25
N THR A 140 7.46 1.36 12.09
CA THR A 140 7.74 0.79 10.77
C THR A 140 6.46 0.27 10.11
N ILE A 141 5.61 -0.48 10.83
CA ILE A 141 4.29 -0.93 10.35
C ILE A 141 3.49 0.28 9.85
N GLN A 142 3.40 1.33 10.67
CA GLN A 142 2.69 2.55 10.30
C GLN A 142 3.27 3.21 9.04
N ALA A 143 4.59 3.31 8.93
CA ALA A 143 5.27 3.95 7.80
C ALA A 143 5.10 3.14 6.50
N VAL A 144 5.17 1.81 6.59
CA VAL A 144 4.95 0.91 5.46
C VAL A 144 3.49 0.96 5.03
N ALA A 145 2.53 0.98 5.97
CA ALA A 145 1.11 1.17 5.66
C ALA A 145 0.83 2.52 4.96
N TRP A 146 1.42 3.63 5.41
CA TRP A 146 1.33 4.92 4.70
C TRP A 146 1.93 4.88 3.30
N SER A 147 3.05 4.17 3.14
CA SER A 147 3.72 4.02 1.84
C SER A 147 2.87 3.20 0.87
N LEU A 148 2.29 2.09 1.33
CA LEU A 148 1.37 1.26 0.56
C LEU A 148 0.11 2.03 0.18
N PHE A 149 -0.46 2.83 1.10
CA PHE A 149 -1.54 3.76 0.78
C PHE A 149 -1.17 4.69 -0.39
N GLY A 150 -0.02 5.37 -0.31
CA GLY A 150 0.44 6.29 -1.35
C GLY A 150 0.63 5.59 -2.70
N LEU A 151 1.27 4.42 -2.71
CA LEU A 151 1.48 3.64 -3.92
C LEU A 151 0.17 3.15 -4.54
N TYR A 152 -0.79 2.69 -3.72
CA TYR A 152 -2.09 2.26 -4.22
C TYR A 152 -2.95 3.42 -4.74
N ILE A 153 -2.85 4.61 -4.15
CA ILE A 153 -3.48 5.83 -4.71
C ILE A 153 -2.86 6.20 -6.06
N LEU A 154 -1.53 6.17 -6.18
CA LEU A 154 -0.86 6.43 -7.45
C LEU A 154 -1.25 5.41 -8.52
N LEU A 155 -1.34 4.12 -8.15
CA LEU A 155 -1.80 3.06 -9.04
C LEU A 155 -3.26 3.25 -9.45
N PHE A 156 -4.13 3.62 -8.51
CA PHE A 156 -5.53 3.93 -8.77
C PHE A 156 -5.68 5.08 -9.76
N VAL A 157 -5.02 6.21 -9.50
CA VAL A 157 -5.05 7.38 -10.39
C VAL A 157 -4.47 7.04 -11.76
N GLY A 158 -3.34 6.33 -11.82
CA GLY A 158 -2.71 5.91 -13.07
C GLY A 158 -3.60 5.00 -13.92
N THR A 159 -4.24 4.01 -13.30
CA THR A 159 -5.15 3.09 -13.98
C THR A 159 -6.46 3.77 -14.38
N LEU A 160 -6.97 4.70 -13.58
CA LEU A 160 -8.15 5.50 -13.88
C LEU A 160 -7.91 6.44 -15.08
N ILE A 161 -6.79 7.18 -15.11
CA ILE A 161 -6.39 8.02 -16.25
C ILE A 161 -6.28 7.18 -17.51
N HIS A 162 -5.67 5.99 -17.41
CA HIS A 162 -5.55 5.07 -18.55
C HIS A 162 -6.92 4.62 -19.07
N LYS A 163 -7.86 4.29 -18.16
CA LYS A 163 -9.20 3.84 -18.55
C LYS A 163 -10.06 4.94 -19.13
N LEU A 164 -10.04 6.13 -18.53
CA LEU A 164 -10.79 7.29 -19.00
C LEU A 164 -10.15 7.95 -20.23
N LYS A 165 -8.97 7.47 -20.68
CA LYS A 165 -8.20 8.02 -21.79
C LYS A 165 -7.99 9.53 -21.68
N ILE A 166 -7.80 10.03 -20.46
CA ILE A 166 -7.59 11.47 -20.21
C ILE A 166 -6.30 11.88 -20.91
N ARG A 167 -6.41 12.80 -21.87
CA ARG A 167 -5.28 13.40 -22.57
C ARG A 167 -5.14 14.84 -22.09
N ALA A 168 -3.92 15.25 -21.80
CA ALA A 168 -3.62 16.65 -21.57
C ALA A 168 -4.08 17.44 -22.81
N ARG A 169 -4.99 18.39 -22.61
CA ARG A 169 -5.36 19.32 -23.66
C ARG A 169 -4.10 20.13 -23.99
N PRO A 170 -3.71 20.29 -25.27
CA PRO A 170 -2.60 21.18 -25.61
C PRO A 170 -2.89 22.56 -25.03
N THR A 171 -1.92 23.13 -24.32
CA THR A 171 -2.04 24.50 -23.80
C THR A 171 -2.26 25.46 -24.96
N PRO A 172 -3.08 26.51 -24.79
CA PRO A 172 -3.33 27.51 -25.83
C PRO A 172 -2.07 28.33 -26.18
N GLU A 173 -0.93 28.05 -25.53
CA GLU A 173 0.37 28.66 -25.83
C GLU A 173 0.74 28.51 -27.32
N GLY A 174 0.41 27.39 -27.96
CA GLY A 174 0.56 27.23 -29.42
C GLY A 174 -0.31 28.16 -30.27
N PHE A 175 -1.32 28.81 -29.68
CA PHE A 175 -2.14 29.85 -30.32
C PHE A 175 -1.52 31.25 -30.20
N TYR A 176 -0.72 31.51 -29.15
CA TYR A 176 -0.13 32.82 -28.88
C TYR A 176 1.29 32.99 -29.44
N TYR A 177 2.02 31.89 -29.70
CA TYR A 177 3.41 31.94 -30.21
C TYR A 177 3.55 31.72 -31.73
N ASN A 178 2.45 31.74 -32.48
CA ASN A 178 2.42 31.62 -33.95
C ASN A 178 1.99 32.92 -34.65
N VAL A 179 2.46 34.07 -34.16
CA VAL A 179 2.36 35.37 -34.87
C VAL A 179 3.77 35.92 -35.09
#